data_AF-A0A258WYH5-F1
#
_entry.id   AF-A0A258WYH5-F1
#
_cell.length_a   1.000
_cell.length_b   1.000
_cell.length_c   1.000
_cell.angle_alpha   90.00
_cell.angle_beta   90.00
_cell.angle_gamma   90.00
#
_symmetry.space_group_name_H-M   'P 1'
#
loop_
_entity.id
_entity.type
_entity.pdbx_description
1 polymer ?
#
loop_
_entity_poly.entity_id
_entity_poly.type
_entity_poly.pdbx_seq_one_letter_code
_entity_poly.pdbx_strand_id
1 'polypeptide(L)'
;MMKKTEENRSRRIITRLKPEEYKVIQDRFKKTMFRKMSEYSRNVLLEKTITVTHRDQSMDEVLEELILLRKELNAIGNNFNQAVRKLNSVEGMPDAHIWQAMIVVLRDKLEPAIIQIKERVSDYADIWSQRLSVEKV
;
A
#
# COMPACT_ATOMS: atom_id res chain seq x y z
N MET A 1 -30.86 7.51 31.63
CA MET A 1 -29.86 6.49 31.25
C MET A 1 -28.62 6.67 32.12
N MET A 2 -28.33 5.75 33.04
CA MET A 2 -27.12 5.82 33.87
C MET A 2 -25.89 5.59 32.99
N LYS A 3 -24.99 6.58 32.94
CA LYS A 3 -23.64 6.40 32.42
C LYS A 3 -22.96 5.33 33.27
N LYS A 4 -22.60 4.18 32.69
CA LYS A 4 -21.68 3.23 33.34
C LYS A 4 -20.38 3.98 33.61
N THR A 5 -20.09 4.24 34.88
CA THR A 5 -18.78 4.71 35.31
C THR A 5 -17.80 3.59 34.95
N GLU A 6 -16.91 3.79 33.98
CA GLU A 6 -15.83 2.83 33.76
C GLU A 6 -14.97 2.82 35.03
N GLU A 7 -15.07 1.74 35.80
CA GLU A 7 -14.21 1.56 36.96
C GLU A 7 -12.74 1.54 36.51
N ASN A 8 -11.93 2.39 37.13
CA ASN A 8 -10.50 2.40 36.91
C ASN A 8 -9.91 1.01 37.22
N ARG A 9 -8.98 0.56 36.37
CA ARG A 9 -8.31 -0.74 36.51
C ARG A 9 -7.48 -0.74 37.82
N SER A 10 -8.02 -1.35 38.87
CA SER A 10 -7.47 -1.30 40.24
C SER A 10 -6.61 -2.51 40.63
N ARG A 11 -6.76 -3.64 39.95
CA ARG A 11 -6.03 -4.89 40.25
C ARG A 11 -4.86 -5.11 39.28
N ARG A 12 -3.72 -5.56 39.82
CA ARG A 12 -2.49 -5.90 39.06
C ARG A 12 -2.22 -7.40 39.13
N ILE A 13 -1.87 -7.99 37.99
CA ILE A 13 -1.36 -9.37 37.90
C ILE A 13 0.14 -9.26 37.62
N ILE A 14 0.97 -9.93 38.42
CA ILE A 14 2.43 -9.94 38.27
C ILE A 14 2.87 -11.39 38.17
N THR A 15 3.56 -11.73 37.08
CA THR A 15 4.05 -13.09 36.81
C THR A 15 5.51 -13.00 36.40
N ARG A 16 6.35 -13.88 36.96
CA ARG A 16 7.75 -14.00 36.55
C ARG A 16 7.84 -14.88 35.31
N LEU A 17 8.61 -14.44 34.32
CA LEU A 17 8.86 -15.14 33.08
C LEU A 17 10.35 -15.40 32.93
N LYS A 18 10.70 -16.55 32.35
CA LYS A 18 12.04 -16.78 31.82
C LYS A 18 12.28 -15.86 30.62
N PRO A 19 13.55 -15.54 30.27
CA PRO A 19 13.86 -14.71 29.11
C PRO A 19 13.27 -15.24 27.81
N GLU A 20 13.27 -16.55 27.62
CA GLU A 20 12.73 -17.20 26.40
C GLU A 20 11.20 -17.06 26.32
N GLU A 21 10.50 -17.23 27.44
CA GLU A 21 9.05 -17.06 27.53
C GLU A 21 8.68 -15.61 27.20
N TYR A 22 9.42 -14.64 27.73
CA TYR A 22 9.21 -13.22 27.43
C TYR A 22 9.42 -12.91 25.95
N LYS A 23 10.47 -13.48 25.33
CA LYS A 23 10.75 -13.29 23.90
C LYS A 23 9.59 -13.76 23.03
N VAL A 24 9.02 -14.94 23.32
CA VAL A 24 7.84 -15.46 22.60
C VAL A 24 6.67 -14.49 22.67
N ILE A 25 6.38 -13.94 23.85
CA ILE A 25 5.26 -12.99 24.02
C ILE A 25 5.56 -11.68 23.29
N GLN A 26 6.80 -11.20 23.36
CA GLN A 26 7.24 -9.98 22.67
C GLN A 26 7.15 -10.12 21.15
N ASP A 27 7.55 -11.25 20.59
CA ASP A 27 7.49 -11.49 19.15
C ASP A 27 6.04 -11.61 18.66
N ARG A 28 5.15 -12.22 19.45
CA ARG A 28 3.70 -12.19 19.15
C ARG A 28 3.14 -10.77 19.23
N PHE A 29 3.51 -10.00 20.25
CA PHE A 29 3.10 -8.60 20.41
C PHE A 29 3.47 -7.74 19.20
N LYS A 30 4.71 -7.86 18.70
CA LYS A 30 5.20 -7.12 17.52
C LYS A 30 4.39 -7.36 16.24
N LYS A 31 3.70 -8.50 16.14
CA LYS A 31 2.85 -8.85 14.98
C LYS A 31 1.42 -8.32 15.11
N THR A 32 1.09 -7.60 16.17
CA THR A 32 -0.25 -7.04 16.41
C THR A 32 -0.25 -5.52 16.24
N MET A 33 -1.44 -4.93 16.13
CA MET A 33 -1.59 -3.47 16.10
C MET A 33 -1.55 -2.80 17.49
N PHE A 34 -1.30 -3.55 18.57
CA PHE A 34 -1.32 -2.98 19.91
C PHE A 34 -0.09 -2.10 20.16
N ARG A 35 -0.32 -0.89 20.70
CA ARG A 35 0.75 0.05 21.04
C ARG A 35 1.41 -0.26 22.38
N LYS A 36 0.71 -0.95 23.28
CA LYS A 36 1.17 -1.24 24.64
C LYS A 36 1.08 -2.74 24.94
N MET A 37 2.15 -3.28 25.52
CA MET A 37 2.22 -4.69 25.94
C MET A 37 1.11 -5.05 26.95
N SER A 38 0.74 -4.12 27.82
CA SER A 38 -0.32 -4.33 28.82
C SER A 38 -1.71 -4.47 28.20
N GLU A 39 -1.97 -3.79 27.09
CA GLU A 39 -3.22 -3.88 26.35
C GLU A 39 -3.31 -5.21 25.59
N TYR A 40 -2.24 -5.57 24.88
CA TYR A 40 -2.11 -6.87 24.23
C TYR A 40 -2.28 -8.02 25.24
N SER A 41 -1.52 -8.00 26.34
CA SER A 41 -1.57 -9.04 27.37
C SER A 41 -2.96 -9.17 27.97
N ARG A 42 -3.67 -8.05 28.19
CA ARG A 42 -5.06 -8.08 28.67
C ARG A 42 -6.00 -8.72 27.64
N ASN A 43 -5.85 -8.40 26.36
CA ASN A 43 -6.71 -8.98 25.32
C ASN A 43 -6.44 -10.48 25.16
N VAL A 44 -5.19 -10.92 25.28
CA VAL A 44 -4.84 -12.35 25.35
C VAL A 44 -5.51 -13.02 26.56
N LEU A 45 -5.34 -12.45 27.76
CA LEU A 45 -5.89 -13.02 29.01
C LEU A 45 -7.41 -13.03 29.08
N LEU A 46 -8.08 -12.15 28.32
CA LEU A 46 -9.54 -12.05 28.26
C LEU A 46 -10.11 -12.71 26.99
N GLU A 47 -9.29 -13.46 26.25
CA GLU A 47 -9.69 -14.17 25.02
C GLU A 47 -10.40 -13.26 24.01
N LYS A 48 -9.99 -12.00 23.94
CA LYS A 48 -10.51 -11.05 22.97
C LYS A 48 -9.84 -11.29 21.62
N THR A 49 -10.57 -11.05 20.53
CA THR A 49 -10.02 -11.15 19.18
C THR A 49 -8.81 -10.23 19.03
N ILE A 50 -7.68 -10.81 18.63
CA ILE A 50 -6.44 -10.08 18.36
C ILE A 50 -6.20 -10.11 16.86
N THR A 51 -6.27 -8.94 16.22
CA THR A 51 -5.89 -8.80 14.82
C THR A 51 -4.37 -8.86 14.73
N VAL A 52 -3.86 -9.95 14.15
CA VAL A 52 -2.46 -10.10 13.78
C VAL A 52 -2.29 -9.49 12.39
N THR A 53 -1.43 -8.48 12.28
CA THR A 53 -1.08 -7.91 10.99
C THR A 53 -0.04 -8.79 10.33
N HIS A 54 -0.42 -9.43 9.23
CA HIS A 54 0.54 -10.01 8.30
C HIS A 54 0.94 -8.91 7.32
N ARG A 55 2.17 -8.42 7.43
CA ARG A 55 2.74 -7.55 6.40
C ARG A 55 3.14 -8.44 5.23
N ASP A 56 2.44 -8.26 4.12
CA ASP A 56 2.67 -9.04 2.94
C ASP A 56 3.71 -8.36 2.05
N GLN A 57 4.92 -8.91 2.06
CA GLN A 57 6.04 -8.35 1.33
C GLN A 57 5.74 -8.25 -0.19
N SER A 58 4.99 -9.19 -0.76
CA SER A 58 4.63 -9.13 -2.18
C SER A 58 3.65 -7.99 -2.51
N MET A 59 2.74 -7.65 -1.58
CA MET A 59 1.86 -6.48 -1.77
C MET A 59 2.66 -5.18 -1.72
N ASP A 60 3.63 -5.10 -0.81
CA ASP A 60 4.48 -3.92 -0.69
C ASP A 60 5.34 -3.72 -1.95
N GLU A 61 5.91 -4.79 -2.51
CA GLU A 61 6.71 -4.75 -3.74
C GLU A 61 5.89 -4.26 -4.95
N VAL A 62 4.68 -4.79 -5.14
CA VAL A 62 3.78 -4.34 -6.22
C VAL A 62 3.34 -2.89 -6.03
N LEU A 63 3.03 -2.48 -4.79
CA LEU A 63 2.67 -1.09 -4.49
C LEU A 63 3.82 -0.14 -4.80
N GLU A 64 5.05 -0.52 -4.47
CA GLU A 64 6.25 0.25 -4.77
C GLU A 64 6.44 0.47 -6.27
N GLU A 65 6.29 -0.59 -7.08
CA GLU A 65 6.40 -0.50 -8.53
C GLU A 65 5.27 0.31 -9.16
N LEU A 66 4.03 0.17 -8.69
CA LEU A 66 2.92 1.02 -9.14
C LEU A 66 3.14 2.50 -8.80
N ILE A 67 3.77 2.79 -7.66
CA ILE A 67 4.17 4.17 -7.30
C ILE A 67 5.21 4.71 -8.29
N LEU A 68 6.17 3.90 -8.73
CA LEU A 68 7.16 4.28 -9.73
C LEU A 68 6.51 4.55 -11.09
N LEU A 69 5.67 3.65 -11.58
CA LEU A 69 4.93 3.81 -12.84
C LEU A 69 4.05 5.06 -12.83
N ARG A 70 3.38 5.35 -11.70
CA ARG A 70 2.60 6.60 -11.54
C ARG A 70 3.47 7.84 -11.65
N LYS A 71 4.69 7.83 -11.08
CA LYS A 71 5.64 8.96 -11.20
C LYS A 71 6.07 9.16 -12.65
N GLU A 72 6.33 8.07 -13.37
CA GLU A 72 6.70 8.11 -14.79
C GLU A 72 5.57 8.69 -15.65
N LEU A 73 4.32 8.25 -15.46
CA LEU A 73 3.16 8.82 -16.15
C LEU A 73 2.98 10.31 -15.86
N ASN A 74 3.16 10.74 -14.61
CA ASN A 74 3.12 12.16 -14.26
C ASN A 74 4.21 12.96 -14.98
N ALA A 75 5.42 12.41 -15.11
CA ALA A 75 6.50 13.04 -15.86
C ALA A 75 6.17 13.15 -17.36
N ILE A 76 5.60 12.10 -17.96
CA ILE A 76 5.13 12.12 -19.37
C ILE A 76 4.08 13.23 -19.56
N GLY A 77 3.07 13.29 -18.70
CA GLY A 77 2.02 14.32 -18.76
C GLY A 77 2.56 15.75 -18.60
N ASN A 78 3.48 15.95 -17.66
CA ASN A 78 4.14 17.25 -17.47
C ASN A 78 4.97 17.68 -18.69
N ASN A 79 5.69 16.74 -19.33
CA ASN A 79 6.46 17.01 -20.53
C ASN A 79 5.56 17.35 -21.72
N PHE A 80 4.44 16.64 -21.87
CA PHE A 80 3.46 16.95 -22.90
C PHE A 80 2.84 18.34 -22.69
N ASN A 81 2.42 18.67 -21.47
CA ASN A 81 1.88 19.99 -21.14
C ASN A 81 2.87 21.12 -21.46
N GLN A 82 4.17 20.89 -21.21
CA GLN A 82 5.22 21.85 -21.58
C GLN A 82 5.35 21.99 -23.10
N ALA A 83 5.33 20.88 -23.85
CA ALA A 83 5.40 20.89 -25.30
C ALA A 83 4.21 21.64 -25.92
N VAL A 84 3.00 21.38 -25.42
CA VAL A 84 1.76 22.07 -25.83
C VAL A 84 1.84 23.57 -25.54
N ARG A 85 2.28 23.97 -24.34
CA ARG A 85 2.44 25.39 -23.99
C ARG A 85 3.45 26.10 -24.89
N LYS A 86 4.58 25.46 -25.20
CA LYS A 86 5.58 26.01 -26.12
C LYS A 86 5.01 26.16 -27.53
N LEU A 87 4.30 25.15 -28.02
CA LEU A 87 3.69 25.18 -29.34
C LEU A 87 2.64 26.30 -29.47
N ASN A 88 1.79 26.48 -28.46
CA ASN A 88 0.79 27.55 -28.41
C ASN A 88 1.40 28.95 -28.19
N SER A 89 2.68 29.05 -27.81
CA SER A 89 3.38 30.33 -27.61
C SER A 89 4.08 30.86 -28.87
N VAL A 90 4.18 30.04 -29.92
CA VAL A 90 4.67 30.48 -31.23
C VAL A 90 3.56 31.28 -31.92
N GLU A 91 3.85 32.49 -32.42
CA GLU A 91 2.86 33.29 -33.15
C GLU A 91 2.40 32.56 -34.42
N GLY A 92 1.09 32.40 -34.58
CA GLY A 92 0.46 31.64 -35.65
C GLY A 92 -0.08 30.30 -35.18
N MET A 93 -1.18 29.84 -35.79
CA MET A 93 -1.72 28.51 -35.51
C MET A 93 -0.68 27.44 -35.89
N PRO A 94 -0.29 26.53 -34.99
CA PRO A 94 0.70 25.51 -35.32
C PRO A 94 0.17 24.59 -36.41
N ASP A 95 1.00 24.29 -37.41
CA ASP A 95 0.65 23.39 -38.51
C ASP A 95 0.17 22.04 -37.98
N ALA A 96 -0.90 21.50 -38.58
CA ALA A 96 -1.46 20.19 -38.26
C ALA A 96 -0.40 19.07 -38.29
N HIS A 97 0.61 19.19 -39.13
CA HIS A 97 1.73 18.22 -39.20
C HIS A 97 2.57 18.22 -37.91
N ILE A 98 2.77 19.37 -37.28
CA ILE A 98 3.53 19.51 -36.02
C ILE A 98 2.73 18.88 -34.87
N TRP A 99 1.42 19.10 -34.84
CA TRP A 99 0.52 18.45 -33.89
C TRP A 99 0.52 16.93 -34.05
N GLN A 100 0.44 16.45 -35.29
CA GLN A 100 0.46 15.02 -35.58
C GLN A 100 1.77 14.37 -35.10
N ALA A 101 2.92 14.98 -35.39
CA ALA A 101 4.22 14.49 -34.92
C ALA A 101 4.29 14.46 -33.39
N MET A 102 3.77 15.47 -32.70
CA MET A 102 3.78 15.54 -31.23
C MET A 102 2.88 14.48 -30.60
N ILE A 103 1.69 14.23 -31.18
CA ILE A 103 0.76 13.19 -30.72
C ILE A 103 1.37 11.79 -30.91
N VAL A 104 2.06 11.56 -32.03
CA VAL A 104 2.78 10.29 -32.28
C VAL A 104 3.85 10.06 -31.20
N VAL A 105 4.68 11.06 -30.91
CA VAL A 105 5.72 10.95 -29.86
C VAL A 105 5.10 10.74 -28.48
N LEU A 106 3.96 11.37 -28.17
CA LEU A 106 3.26 11.13 -26.91
C LEU A 106 2.75 9.69 -26.82
N ARG A 107 2.05 9.22 -27.85
CA ARG A 107 1.52 7.86 -27.91
C ARG A 107 2.64 6.84 -27.70
N ASP A 108 3.76 6.99 -28.42
CA ASP A 108 4.88 6.04 -28.37
C ASP A 108 5.55 5.99 -26.98
N LYS A 109 5.38 7.04 -26.15
CA LYS A 109 5.81 7.05 -24.75
C LYS A 109 4.74 6.55 -23.77
N LEU A 110 3.47 6.82 -24.05
CA LEU A 110 2.35 6.49 -23.18
C LEU A 110 1.99 4.99 -23.27
N GLU A 111 2.03 4.44 -24.47
CA GLU A 111 1.62 3.06 -24.76
C GLU A 111 2.45 2.01 -24.01
N PRO A 112 3.80 2.08 -23.98
CA PRO A 112 4.61 1.17 -23.16
C PRO A 112 4.30 1.26 -21.67
N ALA A 113 4.09 2.48 -21.14
CA ALA A 113 3.76 2.68 -19.73
C ALA A 113 2.39 2.07 -19.36
N ILE A 114 1.40 2.16 -20.26
CA ILE A 114 0.08 1.53 -20.08
C ILE A 114 0.20 0.01 -20.11
N ILE A 115 1.01 -0.55 -21.01
CA ILE A 115 1.24 -2.00 -21.10
C ILE A 115 1.87 -2.51 -19.80
N GLN A 116 2.93 -1.86 -19.31
CA GLN A 116 3.59 -2.25 -18.05
C GLN A 116 2.63 -2.21 -16.86
N ILE A 117 1.76 -1.20 -16.76
CA ILE A 117 0.75 -1.14 -15.70
C ILE A 117 -0.23 -2.31 -15.82
N LYS A 118 -0.69 -2.65 -17.02
CA LYS A 118 -1.60 -3.78 -17.24
C LYS A 118 -0.96 -5.11 -16.84
N GLU A 119 0.28 -5.34 -17.25
CA GLU A 119 1.04 -6.55 -16.90
C GLU A 119 1.17 -6.67 -15.38
N ARG A 120 1.59 -5.61 -14.69
CA ARG A 120 1.76 -5.64 -13.23
C ARG A 120 0.47 -5.85 -12.44
N VAL A 121 -0.63 -5.26 -12.91
CA VAL A 121 -1.95 -5.49 -12.31
C VAL A 121 -2.41 -6.94 -12.53
N SER A 122 -2.11 -7.53 -13.69
CA SER A 122 -2.42 -8.93 -13.99
C SER A 122 -1.60 -9.89 -13.12
N ASP A 123 -0.28 -9.70 -13.04
CA ASP A 123 0.62 -10.48 -12.18
C ASP A 123 0.11 -10.51 -10.73
N TYR A 124 -0.33 -9.36 -10.23
CA TYR A 124 -0.90 -9.27 -8.88
C TYR A 124 -2.25 -9.98 -8.74
N ALA A 125 -3.15 -9.83 -9.71
CA ALA A 125 -4.44 -10.51 -9.70
C ALA A 125 -4.25 -12.04 -9.64
N ASP A 126 -3.24 -12.57 -10.34
CA ASP A 126 -2.89 -13.98 -10.33
C ASP A 126 -2.33 -14.43 -8.97
N ILE A 127 -1.37 -13.68 -8.39
CA ILE A 127 -0.83 -13.95 -7.04
C ILE A 127 -1.95 -13.96 -6.00
N TRP A 128 -2.87 -12.99 -6.07
CA TRP A 128 -3.97 -12.88 -5.13
C TRP A 128 -4.99 -14.01 -5.28
N SER A 129 -5.32 -14.41 -6.52
CA SER A 129 -6.23 -15.53 -6.83
C SER A 129 -5.68 -16.89 -6.35
N GLN A 130 -4.37 -17.10 -6.52
CA GLN A 130 -3.70 -18.31 -6.04
C GLN A 130 -3.77 -18.42 -4.50
N ARG A 131 -3.56 -17.32 -3.78
CA ARG A 131 -3.61 -17.33 -2.30
C ARG A 131 -4.99 -17.60 -1.73
N LEU A 132 -6.04 -17.02 -2.32
CA LEU A 132 -7.44 -17.32 -1.96
C LEU A 132 -7.80 -18.80 -2.15
N SER A 133 -7.09 -19.50 -3.03
CA SER A 133 -7.29 -20.92 -3.28
C SER A 133 -6.56 -21.78 -2.25
N VAL A 134 -5.42 -21.32 -1.72
CA VAL A 134 -4.61 -22.02 -0.70
C VAL A 134 -5.19 -21.87 0.70
N GLU A 135 -5.78 -20.72 1.06
CA GLU A 135 -6.45 -20.52 2.37
C GLU A 135 -7.77 -21.32 2.53
N LYS A 136 -8.29 -21.92 1.45
CA LYS A 136 -9.51 -22.73 1.46
C LYS A 136 -9.25 -24.24 1.71
N VAL A 137 -7.99 -24.65 1.83
CA VAL A 137 -7.56 -26.04 2.09
C VAL A 137 -7.09 -26.17 3.54
#